data_AF-A0A5N4B193-F1
#
_entry.id   AF-A0A5N4B193-F1
#
_cell.length_a   1.000
_cell.length_b   1.000
_cell.length_c   1.000
_cell.angle_alpha   90.00
_cell.angle_beta   90.00
_cell.angle_gamma   90.00
#
_symmetry.space_group_name_H-M   'P 1'
#
loop_
_entity.id
_entity.type
_entity.pdbx_description
1 polymer ?
#
loop_
_entity_poly.entity_id
_entity_poly.type
_entity_poly.pdbx_seq_one_letter_code
_entity_poly.pdbx_strand_id
1 'polypeptide(L)'
;MVICLQAYLCHDSCQENGTIIESAAGWAGKSQICRSKGGLIRQRITDPATIENVEAKWPEITDMKNAVPRVSLSASLADLAEKLEHLRQGEEPPTSSREGDIFTFSSKDLILYALGVGASVQNPEELKLLYENHENFGSIPSFYILPSLQAVMSSSQLNTIPGKSISLENMLHGEQYLEIYNSTPEAGTLLSNPKIVETLDKGSGAAIVTEINSYNEQGALIMRNQCVTFAVGAGNFGGPRTGNKIVPCVPKPDRKPDLSLSYKTTIDQAALYRLSGDINPMHIDPNFSAIAGYEKPILHGLCTLGISVRLVMGAFASYDRKLFRAVKARFTKVVIPGQTLRVDMWRNGNRIHFETIVVENGTAAITGAYVDLKAIKTGIMQNKLAASTLKSDAVFEYINDQVKVQPDKAKSVNGIFLVKITKDGEIVKEWTMDLKSASIYEGAGKDVKPNTTLVVSDDDFVELAVGKLNPQQAFMKGKLKVTGNIMLAQKLGPLLKAAPKL
;
A
#
# COMPACT_ATOMS: atom_id res chain seq x y z
N MET A 1 40.96 -14.06 22.77
CA MET A 1 39.93 -13.71 21.77
C MET A 1 39.16 -14.93 21.28
N VAL A 2 39.81 -15.95 20.69
CA VAL A 2 39.16 -17.24 20.37
C VAL A 2 38.47 -17.84 21.62
N ILE A 3 39.13 -17.75 22.78
CA ILE A 3 38.55 -18.16 24.08
C ILE A 3 37.28 -17.39 24.45
N CYS A 4 37.19 -16.09 24.12
CA CYS A 4 36.02 -15.27 24.44
C CYS A 4 34.83 -15.61 23.54
N LEU A 5 35.09 -15.86 22.25
CA LEU A 5 34.08 -16.35 21.31
C LEU A 5 33.56 -17.73 21.71
N GLN A 6 34.47 -18.64 22.07
CA GLN A 6 34.09 -19.98 22.56
C GLN A 6 33.29 -19.90 23.86
N ALA A 7 33.70 -19.03 24.80
CA ALA A 7 32.96 -18.80 26.03
C ALA A 7 31.55 -18.26 25.75
N TYR A 8 31.40 -17.35 24.78
CA TYR A 8 30.08 -16.86 24.36
C TYR A 8 29.23 -17.96 23.72
N LEU A 9 29.79 -18.77 22.81
CA LEU A 9 29.07 -19.88 22.18
C LEU A 9 28.61 -20.95 23.19
N CYS A 10 29.25 -21.03 24.36
CA CYS A 10 28.86 -21.91 25.46
C CYS A 10 28.03 -21.22 26.56
N HIS A 11 27.73 -19.93 26.42
CA HIS A 11 26.99 -19.17 27.42
C HIS A 11 25.47 -19.33 27.21
N ASP A 12 24.69 -19.39 28.30
CA ASP A 12 23.23 -19.62 28.28
C ASP A 12 22.44 -18.60 27.45
N SER A 13 23.01 -17.40 27.23
CA SER A 13 22.38 -16.38 26.39
C SER A 13 22.59 -16.59 24.88
N CYS A 14 23.48 -17.49 24.46
CA CYS A 14 23.75 -17.75 23.05
C CYS A 14 22.60 -18.56 22.43
N GLN A 15 22.03 -18.04 21.34
CA GLN A 15 20.92 -18.67 20.62
C GLN A 15 21.37 -19.38 19.32
N GLU A 16 22.67 -19.38 19.03
CA GLU A 16 23.21 -20.03 17.84
C GLU A 16 23.25 -21.56 18.02
N ASN A 17 22.84 -22.30 17.01
CA ASN A 17 22.86 -23.77 17.02
C ASN A 17 23.22 -24.31 15.63
N GLY A 18 24.08 -25.32 15.58
CA GLY A 18 24.51 -25.97 14.32
C GLY A 18 25.32 -25.06 13.38
N THR A 19 25.90 -23.98 13.88
CA THR A 19 26.62 -22.98 13.08
C THR A 19 28.12 -23.20 13.07
N ILE A 20 28.76 -22.87 11.94
CA ILE A 20 30.21 -22.87 11.82
C ILE A 20 30.68 -21.42 11.98
N ILE A 21 31.56 -21.16 12.95
CA ILE A 21 32.17 -19.85 13.15
C ILE A 21 33.67 -19.97 12.94
N GLU A 22 34.20 -19.27 11.94
CA GLU A 22 35.63 -19.09 11.73
C GLU A 22 36.12 -17.95 12.63
N SER A 23 37.29 -18.10 13.25
CA SER A 23 37.88 -17.00 14.03
C SER A 23 39.40 -17.09 14.07
N ALA A 24 40.06 -15.95 13.85
CA ALA A 24 41.50 -15.79 13.96
C ALA A 24 41.88 -14.32 14.25
N ALA A 25 42.97 -14.12 14.98
CA ALA A 25 43.73 -12.86 15.10
C ALA A 25 42.98 -11.56 15.45
N GLY A 26 41.73 -11.57 15.91
CA GLY A 26 40.95 -10.31 15.89
C GLY A 26 39.50 -10.47 15.49
N TRP A 27 39.25 -11.50 14.69
CA TRP A 27 38.13 -11.53 13.78
C TRP A 27 37.34 -12.82 13.97
N ALA A 28 36.03 -12.75 13.73
CA ALA A 28 35.16 -13.90 13.67
C ALA A 28 34.12 -13.71 12.57
N GLY A 29 33.76 -14.79 11.87
CA GLY A 29 32.75 -14.80 10.82
C GLY A 29 31.97 -16.10 10.81
N LYS A 30 30.68 -16.03 10.45
CA LYS A 30 29.81 -17.20 10.31
C LYS A 30 29.97 -17.79 8.92
N SER A 31 30.24 -19.08 8.85
CA SER A 31 30.28 -19.86 7.62
C SER A 31 29.00 -20.69 7.49
N GLN A 32 28.51 -20.84 6.27
CA GLN A 32 27.35 -21.66 5.97
C GLN A 32 27.58 -22.47 4.69
N ILE A 33 26.99 -23.67 4.64
CA ILE A 33 27.00 -24.50 3.44
C ILE A 33 25.88 -24.01 2.52
N CYS A 34 26.24 -23.59 1.32
CA CYS A 34 25.30 -23.27 0.24
C CYS A 34 25.26 -24.40 -0.78
N ARG A 35 24.11 -24.56 -1.46
CA ARG A 35 23.92 -25.51 -2.55
C ARG A 35 23.53 -24.74 -3.81
N SER A 36 24.10 -25.11 -4.95
CA SER A 36 23.61 -24.65 -6.26
C SER A 36 22.15 -25.06 -6.48
N LYS A 37 21.51 -24.48 -7.49
CA LYS A 37 20.18 -24.91 -7.94
C LYS A 37 20.18 -26.38 -8.41
N GLY A 38 21.34 -26.84 -8.88
CA GLY A 38 21.51 -28.13 -9.53
C GLY A 38 20.90 -28.12 -10.94
N GLY A 39 20.95 -29.26 -11.62
CA GLY A 39 20.32 -29.46 -12.92
C GLY A 39 19.90 -30.92 -13.09
N LEU A 40 18.88 -31.18 -13.90
CA LEU A 40 18.55 -32.55 -14.30
C LEU A 40 19.52 -33.06 -15.36
N ILE A 41 19.90 -34.32 -15.22
CA ILE A 41 20.80 -35.03 -16.14
C ILE A 41 20.06 -35.99 -17.09
N ARG A 42 18.72 -35.87 -17.14
CA ARG A 42 17.82 -36.58 -18.06
C ARG A 42 16.45 -35.89 -18.09
N GLN A 43 15.68 -36.05 -19.17
CA GLN A 43 14.39 -35.37 -19.36
C GLN A 43 13.20 -36.16 -18.81
N ARG A 44 13.17 -37.48 -18.99
CA ARG A 44 12.15 -38.36 -18.42
C ARG A 44 12.77 -39.39 -17.50
N ILE A 45 11.98 -39.89 -16.55
CA ILE A 45 12.44 -40.95 -15.65
C ILE A 45 12.84 -42.24 -16.38
N THR A 46 12.26 -42.47 -17.56
CA THR A 46 12.56 -43.60 -18.46
C THR A 46 13.81 -43.39 -19.31
N ASP A 47 14.32 -42.17 -19.42
CA ASP A 47 15.51 -41.88 -20.22
C ASP A 47 16.77 -42.30 -19.44
N PRO A 48 17.80 -42.82 -20.13
CA PRO A 48 19.08 -43.12 -19.51
C PRO A 48 19.78 -41.82 -19.07
N ALA A 49 20.36 -41.83 -17.86
CA ALA A 49 21.31 -40.79 -17.46
C ALA A 49 22.69 -41.18 -18.00
N THR A 50 23.19 -40.42 -18.98
CA THR A 50 24.50 -40.68 -19.62
C THR A 50 25.57 -39.70 -19.14
N ILE A 51 26.83 -40.02 -19.41
CA ILE A 51 27.97 -39.15 -19.06
C ILE A 51 27.88 -37.83 -19.83
N GLU A 52 27.47 -37.89 -21.10
CA GLU A 52 27.33 -36.74 -21.98
C GLU A 52 26.25 -35.77 -21.46
N ASN A 53 25.15 -36.29 -20.91
CA ASN A 53 24.14 -35.44 -20.27
C ASN A 53 24.69 -34.72 -19.04
N VAL A 54 25.52 -35.41 -18.23
CA VAL A 54 26.17 -34.81 -17.06
C VAL A 54 27.13 -33.71 -17.48
N GLU A 55 27.96 -33.96 -18.51
CA GLU A 55 28.91 -32.99 -19.05
C GLU A 55 28.18 -31.75 -19.60
N ALA A 56 27.14 -31.96 -20.42
CA ALA A 56 26.36 -30.87 -21.01
C ALA A 56 25.68 -29.98 -19.95
N LYS A 57 25.26 -30.57 -18.83
CA LYS A 57 24.59 -29.87 -17.72
C LYS A 57 25.55 -29.43 -16.61
N TRP A 58 26.84 -29.76 -16.69
CA TRP A 58 27.82 -29.45 -15.65
C TRP A 58 27.91 -27.95 -15.29
N PRO A 59 27.89 -27.01 -16.27
CA PRO A 59 27.90 -25.58 -15.95
C PRO A 59 26.71 -25.16 -15.09
N GLU A 60 25.51 -25.69 -15.37
CA GLU A 60 24.29 -25.43 -14.60
C GLU A 60 24.33 -26.08 -13.21
N ILE A 61 24.80 -27.34 -13.12
CA ILE A 61 24.94 -28.08 -11.86
C ILE A 61 25.87 -27.34 -10.88
N THR A 62 26.92 -26.71 -11.40
CA THR A 62 27.93 -26.01 -10.60
C THR A 62 27.71 -24.50 -10.46
N ASP A 63 26.64 -23.94 -11.03
CA ASP A 63 26.37 -22.51 -10.94
C ASP A 63 25.98 -22.09 -9.51
N MET A 64 26.84 -21.28 -8.90
CA MET A 64 26.66 -20.76 -7.54
C MET A 64 26.12 -19.33 -7.48
N LYS A 65 25.84 -18.66 -8.62
CA LYS A 65 25.35 -17.27 -8.63
C LYS A 65 24.05 -17.08 -7.84
N ASN A 66 23.21 -18.11 -7.81
CA ASN A 66 21.94 -18.13 -7.07
C ASN A 66 21.93 -19.27 -6.01
N ALA A 67 23.08 -19.60 -5.45
CA ALA A 67 23.17 -20.67 -4.45
C ALA A 67 22.35 -20.31 -3.21
N VAL A 68 21.62 -21.29 -2.69
CA VAL A 68 20.76 -21.13 -1.50
C VAL A 68 21.44 -21.75 -0.27
N PRO A 69 21.32 -21.13 0.92
CA PRO A 69 21.76 -21.75 2.16
C PRO A 69 21.03 -23.09 2.37
N ARG A 70 21.76 -24.10 2.82
CA ARG A 70 21.14 -25.38 3.16
C ARG A 70 20.45 -25.27 4.52
N VAL A 71 19.12 -25.32 4.53
CA VAL A 71 18.32 -25.02 5.74
C VAL A 71 17.97 -26.27 6.55
N SER A 72 17.71 -27.40 5.90
CA SER A 72 17.57 -28.71 6.59
C SER A 72 17.70 -29.90 5.62
N LEU A 73 17.90 -31.10 6.18
CA LEU A 73 17.85 -32.35 5.41
C LEU A 73 16.45 -32.61 4.84
N SER A 74 15.39 -32.35 5.62
CA SER A 74 14.01 -32.51 5.18
C SER A 74 13.66 -31.60 4.00
N ALA A 75 14.11 -30.35 4.01
CA ALA A 75 13.94 -29.42 2.90
C ALA A 75 14.70 -29.89 1.64
N SER A 76 15.89 -30.47 1.82
CA SER A 76 16.68 -31.03 0.71
C SER A 76 15.99 -32.26 0.08
N LEU A 77 15.33 -33.09 0.89
CA LEU A 77 14.58 -34.26 0.42
C LEU A 77 13.27 -33.87 -0.28
N ALA A 78 12.59 -32.84 0.21
CA ALA A 78 11.39 -32.30 -0.44
C ALA A 78 11.71 -31.76 -1.85
N ASP A 79 12.77 -30.96 -1.99
CA ASP A 79 13.28 -30.48 -3.29
C ASP A 79 13.60 -31.63 -4.26
N LEU A 80 14.17 -32.73 -3.76
CA LEU A 80 14.47 -33.89 -4.60
C LEU A 80 13.19 -34.64 -5.02
N ALA A 81 12.22 -34.79 -4.10
CA ALA A 81 10.95 -35.45 -4.39
C ALA A 81 10.14 -34.69 -5.46
N GLU A 82 10.15 -33.37 -5.41
CA GLU A 82 9.54 -32.49 -6.41
C GLU A 82 10.18 -32.68 -7.80
N LYS A 83 11.52 -32.64 -7.87
CA LYS A 83 12.27 -32.89 -9.11
C LYS A 83 12.01 -34.28 -9.70
N LEU A 84 11.81 -35.29 -8.85
CA LEU A 84 11.45 -36.64 -9.27
C LEU A 84 10.03 -36.70 -9.84
N GLU A 85 9.11 -35.88 -9.34
CA GLU A 85 7.74 -35.82 -9.83
C GLU A 85 7.67 -35.16 -11.23
N HIS A 86 8.44 -34.08 -11.47
CA HIS A 86 8.59 -33.50 -12.81
C HIS A 86 9.20 -34.48 -13.81
N LEU A 87 10.22 -35.24 -13.40
CA LEU A 87 10.81 -36.31 -14.22
C LEU A 87 9.80 -37.41 -14.60
N ARG A 88 8.81 -37.69 -13.74
CA ARG A 88 7.74 -38.66 -14.02
C ARG A 88 6.72 -38.10 -15.02
N GLN A 89 6.44 -36.81 -14.93
CA GLN A 89 5.50 -36.11 -15.80
C GLN A 89 6.12 -35.75 -17.17
N GLY A 90 7.44 -35.88 -17.31
CA GLY A 90 8.18 -35.54 -18.53
C GLY A 90 8.31 -34.04 -18.75
N GLU A 91 8.26 -33.28 -17.67
CA GLU A 91 8.35 -31.82 -17.64
C GLU A 91 9.75 -31.40 -17.16
N GLU A 92 10.27 -30.27 -17.66
CA GLU A 92 11.47 -29.69 -17.06
C GLU A 92 11.13 -29.15 -15.67
N PRO A 93 11.89 -29.51 -14.62
CA PRO A 93 11.65 -29.01 -13.29
C PRO A 93 12.00 -27.52 -13.23
N PRO A 94 11.34 -26.78 -12.35
CA PRO A 94 11.62 -25.37 -12.15
C PRO A 94 13.08 -25.16 -11.72
N THR A 95 13.67 -24.05 -12.16
CA THR A 95 15.08 -23.71 -11.97
C THR A 95 15.44 -23.26 -10.54
N SER A 96 14.66 -23.56 -9.49
CA SER A 96 15.01 -23.19 -8.10
C SER A 96 14.52 -24.22 -7.08
N SER A 97 15.41 -24.61 -6.15
CA SER A 97 15.19 -25.59 -5.07
C SER A 97 14.38 -25.09 -3.87
N ARG A 98 13.71 -23.96 -4.07
CA ARG A 98 12.53 -23.50 -3.36
C ARG A 98 11.69 -22.91 -4.49
N GLU A 99 10.49 -23.43 -4.76
CA GLU A 99 9.52 -22.67 -5.57
C GLU A 99 9.46 -21.28 -4.94
N GLY A 100 9.80 -20.24 -5.71
CA GLY A 100 9.65 -18.87 -5.28
C GLY A 100 10.85 -17.97 -5.58
N ASP A 101 10.55 -16.71 -5.81
CA ASP A 101 11.50 -15.66 -6.13
C ASP A 101 11.95 -14.95 -4.85
N ILE A 102 13.24 -14.66 -4.74
CA ILE A 102 13.84 -14.00 -3.57
C ILE A 102 13.87 -12.49 -3.81
N PHE A 103 13.23 -11.75 -2.92
CA PHE A 103 13.22 -10.30 -2.91
C PHE A 103 13.90 -9.78 -1.65
N THR A 104 15.06 -9.13 -1.80
CA THR A 104 15.79 -8.48 -0.71
C THR A 104 15.62 -6.97 -0.83
N PHE A 105 15.32 -6.31 0.29
CA PHE A 105 15.12 -4.88 0.34
C PHE A 105 15.63 -4.27 1.64
N SER A 106 15.85 -2.96 1.59
CA SER A 106 16.35 -2.11 2.67
C SER A 106 15.47 -0.88 2.85
N SER A 107 15.79 -0.03 3.83
CA SER A 107 15.14 1.27 4.01
C SER A 107 15.21 2.14 2.75
N LYS A 108 16.31 2.05 1.98
CA LYS A 108 16.46 2.76 0.70
C LYS A 108 15.34 2.42 -0.28
N ASP A 109 15.00 1.13 -0.39
CA ASP A 109 13.97 0.65 -1.32
C ASP A 109 12.57 1.08 -0.86
N LEU A 110 12.34 1.11 0.46
CA LEU A 110 11.11 1.64 1.04
C LEU A 110 10.93 3.13 0.74
N ILE A 111 11.97 3.93 0.93
CA ILE A 111 11.97 5.37 0.67
C ILE A 111 11.80 5.64 -0.83
N LEU A 112 12.52 4.92 -1.68
CA LEU A 112 12.42 5.03 -3.13
C LEU A 112 10.99 4.74 -3.61
N TYR A 113 10.37 3.67 -3.09
CA TYR A 113 8.98 3.38 -3.39
C TYR A 113 8.04 4.48 -2.88
N ALA A 114 8.23 4.96 -1.65
CA ALA A 114 7.41 6.01 -1.07
C ALA A 114 7.42 7.28 -1.92
N LEU A 115 8.60 7.71 -2.38
CA LEU A 115 8.74 8.82 -3.34
C LEU A 115 8.08 8.49 -4.69
N GLY A 116 8.27 7.26 -5.20
CA GLY A 116 7.67 6.79 -6.44
C GLY A 116 6.14 6.77 -6.42
N VAL A 117 5.51 6.68 -5.24
CA VAL A 117 4.05 6.80 -5.05
C VAL A 117 3.63 8.13 -4.40
N GLY A 118 4.51 9.12 -4.46
CA GLY A 118 4.20 10.53 -4.24
C GLY A 118 4.25 11.00 -2.80
N ALA A 119 4.86 10.25 -1.88
CA ALA A 119 5.18 10.77 -0.55
C ALA A 119 6.13 11.98 -0.68
N SER A 120 5.96 12.98 0.19
CA SER A 120 6.71 14.23 0.13
C SER A 120 7.02 14.76 1.52
N VAL A 121 8.25 15.26 1.70
CA VAL A 121 8.65 15.96 2.93
C VAL A 121 7.88 17.27 3.16
N GLN A 122 7.14 17.75 2.17
CA GLN A 122 6.21 18.88 2.35
C GLN A 122 5.07 18.54 3.31
N ASN A 123 4.73 17.25 3.46
CA ASN A 123 3.83 16.77 4.50
C ASN A 123 4.66 16.25 5.69
N PRO A 124 4.70 16.95 6.84
CA PRO A 124 5.47 16.50 7.99
C PRO A 124 5.09 15.10 8.50
N GLU A 125 3.82 14.69 8.32
CA GLU A 125 3.38 13.34 8.72
C GLU A 125 3.99 12.24 7.84
N GLU A 126 4.44 12.57 6.62
CA GLU A 126 5.06 11.62 5.69
C GLU A 126 6.57 11.50 5.89
N LEU A 127 7.20 12.31 6.76
CA LEU A 127 8.63 12.18 7.07
C LEU A 127 8.97 10.76 7.56
N LYS A 128 8.05 10.11 8.28
CA LYS A 128 8.18 8.72 8.73
C LYS A 128 8.26 7.69 7.59
N LEU A 129 7.88 8.07 6.37
CA LEU A 129 7.97 7.22 5.17
C LEU A 129 9.28 7.47 4.41
N LEU A 130 9.98 8.56 4.72
CA LEU A 130 11.08 9.10 3.93
C LEU A 130 12.41 9.22 4.69
N TYR A 131 12.39 9.05 6.01
CA TYR A 131 13.58 9.15 6.86
C TYR A 131 13.75 7.92 7.73
N GLU A 132 14.78 7.13 7.42
CA GLU A 132 15.09 5.85 8.04
C GLU A 132 15.40 5.93 9.55
N ASN A 133 15.80 7.11 10.06
CA ASN A 133 16.03 7.30 11.50
C ASN A 133 14.83 7.96 12.22
N HIS A 134 13.70 8.14 11.54
CA HIS A 134 12.47 8.55 12.21
C HIS A 134 12.03 7.47 13.19
N GLU A 135 11.66 7.83 14.42
CA GLU A 135 11.27 6.87 15.48
C GLU A 135 10.13 5.91 15.07
N ASN A 136 9.27 6.37 14.18
CA ASN A 136 8.15 5.63 13.60
C ASN A 136 8.37 5.31 12.11
N PHE A 137 9.62 5.16 11.67
CA PHE A 137 9.92 4.84 10.28
C PHE A 137 9.13 3.62 9.81
N GLY A 138 8.62 3.66 8.59
CA GLY A 138 7.81 2.57 8.07
C GLY A 138 7.47 2.69 6.59
N SER A 139 7.11 1.54 6.03
CA SER A 139 6.68 1.42 4.63
C SER A 139 5.22 1.81 4.44
N ILE A 140 4.92 2.30 3.23
CA ILE A 140 3.55 2.29 2.71
C ILE A 140 3.19 0.82 2.41
N PRO A 141 2.08 0.26 2.94
CA PRO A 141 1.79 -1.17 2.84
C PRO A 141 1.78 -1.74 1.41
N SER A 142 1.41 -0.94 0.42
CA SER A 142 1.41 -1.36 -0.99
C SER A 142 2.81 -1.62 -1.58
N PHE A 143 3.89 -1.27 -0.88
CA PHE A 143 5.26 -1.70 -1.22
C PHE A 143 5.35 -3.22 -1.37
N TYR A 144 4.64 -3.96 -0.51
CA TYR A 144 4.68 -5.42 -0.46
C TYR A 144 3.96 -6.13 -1.62
N ILE A 145 3.50 -5.37 -2.63
CA ILE A 145 3.10 -5.91 -3.92
C ILE A 145 4.34 -6.21 -4.78
N LEU A 146 5.43 -5.44 -4.64
CA LEU A 146 6.63 -5.54 -5.48
C LEU A 146 7.32 -6.92 -5.43
N PRO A 147 7.49 -7.59 -4.27
CA PRO A 147 8.06 -8.94 -4.23
C PRO A 147 7.25 -9.94 -5.04
N SER A 148 5.91 -9.81 -5.01
CA SER A 148 5.03 -10.68 -5.78
C SER A 148 5.01 -10.31 -7.26
N LEU A 149 5.14 -9.03 -7.60
CA LEU A 149 5.31 -8.59 -8.98
C LEU A 149 6.59 -9.18 -9.60
N GLN A 150 7.72 -9.10 -8.89
CA GLN A 150 8.99 -9.70 -9.33
C GLN A 150 8.83 -11.20 -9.57
N ALA A 151 8.24 -11.92 -8.62
CA ALA A 151 8.01 -13.36 -8.75
C ALA A 151 7.12 -13.73 -9.94
N VAL A 152 6.13 -12.90 -10.24
CA VAL A 152 5.26 -13.11 -11.41
C VAL A 152 6.01 -12.85 -12.70
N MET A 153 6.79 -11.77 -12.77
CA MET A 153 7.54 -11.39 -13.97
C MET A 153 8.71 -12.33 -14.27
N SER A 154 9.32 -12.95 -13.25
CA SER A 154 10.42 -13.89 -13.41
C SER A 154 9.97 -15.32 -13.75
N SER A 155 8.68 -15.63 -13.55
CA SER A 155 8.16 -16.98 -13.78
C SER A 155 7.70 -17.19 -15.22
N SER A 156 8.42 -18.04 -15.95
CA SER A 156 8.08 -18.44 -17.32
C SER A 156 6.78 -19.24 -17.43
N GLN A 157 6.34 -19.88 -16.34
CA GLN A 157 5.17 -20.77 -16.32
C GLN A 157 3.83 -20.00 -16.22
N LEU A 158 3.85 -18.74 -15.79
CA LEU A 158 2.63 -17.97 -15.49
C LEU A 158 1.93 -17.39 -16.74
N ASN A 159 2.55 -17.52 -17.91
CA ASN A 159 2.01 -17.04 -19.20
C ASN A 159 1.55 -18.19 -20.10
N THR A 160 1.25 -19.35 -19.53
CA THR A 160 0.84 -20.52 -20.31
C THR A 160 -0.68 -20.67 -20.30
N ILE A 161 -1.28 -20.62 -21.50
CA ILE A 161 -2.66 -21.03 -21.75
C ILE A 161 -2.59 -22.19 -22.74
N PRO A 162 -3.27 -23.33 -22.49
CA PRO A 162 -3.26 -24.46 -23.40
C PRO A 162 -3.60 -24.06 -24.84
N GLY A 163 -2.67 -24.33 -25.77
CA GLY A 163 -2.84 -24.07 -27.21
C GLY A 163 -2.79 -22.60 -27.63
N LYS A 164 -2.35 -21.67 -26.76
CA LYS A 164 -2.23 -20.23 -27.07
C LYS A 164 -0.82 -19.73 -26.78
N SER A 165 -0.30 -18.89 -27.67
CA SER A 165 0.89 -18.09 -27.40
C SER A 165 0.45 -16.74 -26.84
N ILE A 166 1.11 -16.27 -25.79
CA ILE A 166 0.85 -14.96 -25.19
C ILE A 166 2.12 -14.13 -25.31
N SER A 167 2.02 -13.00 -26.00
CA SER A 167 3.06 -11.99 -26.00
C SER A 167 2.86 -11.02 -24.84
N LEU A 168 3.96 -10.52 -24.27
CA LEU A 168 3.94 -9.64 -23.09
C LEU A 168 3.18 -8.33 -23.36
N GLU A 169 3.24 -7.80 -24.58
CA GLU A 169 2.53 -6.59 -25.02
C GLU A 169 0.99 -6.72 -24.97
N ASN A 170 0.47 -7.95 -25.01
CA ASN A 170 -0.96 -8.25 -24.94
C ASN A 170 -1.42 -8.63 -23.52
N MET A 171 -0.53 -8.51 -22.53
CA MET A 171 -0.83 -8.81 -21.13
C MET A 171 -1.16 -7.53 -20.38
N LEU A 172 -2.40 -7.43 -19.88
CA LEU A 172 -2.85 -6.31 -19.08
C LEU A 172 -2.95 -6.72 -17.61
N HIS A 173 -2.49 -5.86 -16.69
CA HIS A 173 -2.73 -6.06 -15.27
C HIS A 173 -4.12 -5.51 -14.91
N GLY A 174 -5.08 -6.40 -14.61
CA GLY A 174 -6.50 -6.05 -14.48
C GLY A 174 -6.95 -5.83 -13.04
N GLU A 175 -6.54 -6.68 -12.11
CA GLU A 175 -6.89 -6.55 -10.69
C GLU A 175 -5.72 -6.92 -9.79
N GLN A 176 -5.64 -6.24 -8.64
CA GLN A 176 -4.63 -6.51 -7.62
C GLN A 176 -5.31 -6.68 -6.25
N TYR A 177 -4.83 -7.67 -5.50
CA TYR A 177 -5.13 -7.86 -4.10
C TYR A 177 -3.84 -8.08 -3.32
N LEU A 178 -3.80 -7.56 -2.09
CA LEU A 178 -2.76 -7.81 -1.10
C LEU A 178 -3.43 -7.95 0.27
N GLU A 179 -3.09 -9.00 1.01
CA GLU A 179 -3.40 -9.17 2.44
C GLU A 179 -2.11 -9.40 3.22
N ILE A 180 -1.98 -8.70 4.34
CA ILE A 180 -0.84 -8.78 5.25
C ILE A 180 -1.32 -9.41 6.55
N TYR A 181 -0.79 -10.58 6.88
CA TYR A 181 -1.18 -11.35 8.06
C TYR A 181 -0.43 -10.89 9.32
N ASN A 182 0.87 -10.62 9.15
CA ASN A 182 1.80 -10.37 10.25
C ASN A 182 2.52 -9.03 10.09
N SER A 183 3.31 -8.64 11.09
CA SER A 183 4.15 -7.44 11.01
C SER A 183 5.10 -7.52 9.82
N THR A 184 5.19 -6.43 9.06
CA THR A 184 6.05 -6.37 7.89
C THR A 184 7.46 -5.85 8.22
N PRO A 185 8.52 -6.49 7.70
CA PRO A 185 9.90 -6.07 7.96
C PRO A 185 10.22 -4.70 7.32
N GLU A 186 11.07 -3.90 7.96
CA GLU A 186 11.57 -2.60 7.43
C GLU A 186 12.81 -2.77 6.53
N ALA A 187 13.42 -3.95 6.59
CA ALA A 187 14.43 -4.44 5.67
C ALA A 187 14.45 -5.97 5.80
N GLY A 188 14.92 -6.67 4.77
CA GLY A 188 15.15 -8.12 4.85
C GLY A 188 14.83 -8.83 3.55
N THR A 189 14.71 -10.15 3.66
CA THR A 189 14.52 -11.05 2.54
C THR A 189 13.14 -11.71 2.60
N LEU A 190 12.43 -11.72 1.48
CA LEU A 190 11.16 -12.40 1.31
C LEU A 190 11.28 -13.44 0.19
N LEU A 191 10.73 -14.63 0.41
CA LEU A 191 10.57 -15.66 -0.61
C LEU A 191 9.11 -15.66 -1.09
N SER A 192 8.86 -15.44 -2.37
CA SER A 192 7.51 -15.31 -2.94
C SER A 192 7.19 -16.44 -3.91
N ASN A 193 6.13 -17.20 -3.65
CA ASN A 193 5.78 -18.40 -4.41
C ASN A 193 4.52 -18.14 -5.24
N PRO A 194 4.64 -17.87 -6.55
CA PRO A 194 3.50 -17.63 -7.41
C PRO A 194 2.89 -18.95 -7.90
N LYS A 195 1.57 -19.01 -7.96
CA LYS A 195 0.81 -20.16 -8.44
C LYS A 195 -0.43 -19.70 -9.20
N ILE A 196 -0.62 -20.19 -10.43
CA ILE A 196 -1.91 -20.03 -11.13
C ILE A 196 -2.95 -20.85 -10.37
N VAL A 197 -3.99 -20.17 -9.87
CA VAL A 197 -5.09 -20.81 -9.14
C VAL A 197 -6.34 -20.96 -9.99
N GLU A 198 -6.47 -20.17 -11.05
CA GLU A 198 -7.62 -20.18 -11.95
C GLU A 198 -7.28 -19.52 -13.30
N THR A 199 -7.82 -20.03 -14.40
CA THR A 199 -7.75 -19.40 -15.72
C THR A 199 -9.14 -19.40 -16.34
N LEU A 200 -9.64 -18.22 -16.71
CA LEU A 200 -11.02 -18.03 -17.17
C LEU A 200 -11.06 -17.59 -18.64
N ASP A 201 -11.93 -18.23 -19.41
CA ASP A 201 -12.19 -17.86 -20.80
C ASP A 201 -13.19 -16.70 -20.86
N LYS A 202 -12.73 -15.54 -21.32
CA LYS A 202 -13.53 -14.32 -21.45
C LYS A 202 -13.90 -14.02 -22.90
N GLY A 203 -13.74 -14.99 -23.80
CA GLY A 203 -14.05 -14.87 -25.23
C GLY A 203 -13.00 -14.07 -25.99
N SER A 204 -12.93 -12.75 -25.79
CA SER A 204 -11.94 -11.89 -26.45
C SER A 204 -10.54 -11.98 -25.84
N GLY A 205 -10.39 -12.68 -24.71
CA GLY A 205 -9.14 -12.86 -23.99
C GLY A 205 -9.30 -13.89 -22.87
N ALA A 206 -8.24 -14.08 -22.10
CA ALA A 206 -8.22 -14.96 -20.94
C ALA A 206 -7.84 -14.19 -19.69
N ALA A 207 -8.52 -14.44 -18.57
CA ALA A 207 -8.13 -13.93 -17.27
C ALA A 207 -7.33 -15.00 -16.53
N ILE A 208 -6.08 -14.71 -16.19
CA ILE A 208 -5.18 -15.60 -15.44
C ILE A 208 -5.13 -15.08 -14.01
N VAL A 209 -5.50 -15.91 -13.05
CA VAL A 209 -5.53 -15.59 -11.64
C VAL A 209 -4.34 -16.26 -10.97
N THR A 210 -3.39 -15.45 -10.53
CA THR A 210 -2.19 -15.93 -9.86
C THR A 210 -2.25 -15.52 -8.39
N GLU A 211 -2.12 -16.50 -7.51
CA GLU A 211 -1.91 -16.29 -6.08
C GLU A 211 -0.42 -16.35 -5.76
N ILE A 212 0.04 -15.44 -4.92
CA ILE A 212 1.44 -15.38 -4.53
C ILE A 212 1.52 -15.29 -3.01
N ASN A 213 2.07 -16.33 -2.38
CA ASN A 213 2.30 -16.34 -0.94
C ASN A 213 3.77 -16.00 -0.68
N SER A 214 4.02 -15.03 0.21
CA SER A 214 5.38 -14.61 0.54
C SER A 214 5.73 -14.89 2.00
N TYR A 215 6.92 -15.46 2.21
CA TYR A 215 7.43 -15.95 3.47
C TYR A 215 8.67 -15.18 3.91
N ASN A 216 8.87 -15.01 5.22
CA ASN A 216 10.12 -14.48 5.75
C ASN A 216 11.22 -15.55 5.79
N GLU A 217 12.43 -15.18 6.23
CA GLU A 217 13.58 -16.08 6.35
C GLU A 217 13.34 -17.26 7.30
N GLN A 218 12.44 -17.11 8.28
CA GLN A 218 12.03 -18.16 9.21
C GLN A 218 10.94 -19.08 8.64
N GLY A 219 10.46 -18.84 7.41
CA GLY A 219 9.41 -19.62 6.75
C GLY A 219 7.98 -19.29 7.19
N ALA A 220 7.78 -18.22 7.96
CA ALA A 220 6.44 -17.76 8.33
C ALA A 220 5.80 -16.99 7.17
N LEU A 221 4.53 -17.31 6.89
CA LEU A 221 3.72 -16.58 5.91
C LEU A 221 3.49 -15.15 6.40
N ILE A 222 3.91 -14.16 5.60
CA ILE A 222 3.77 -12.73 5.92
C ILE A 222 2.57 -12.13 5.19
N MET A 223 2.40 -12.50 3.93
CA MET A 223 1.43 -11.86 3.05
C MET A 223 0.98 -12.77 1.92
N ARG A 224 -0.22 -12.50 1.42
CA ARG A 224 -0.81 -13.11 0.25
C ARG A 224 -1.14 -12.00 -0.75
N ASN A 225 -0.61 -12.13 -1.95
CA ASN A 225 -1.00 -11.32 -3.10
C ASN A 225 -1.87 -12.16 -4.05
N GLN A 226 -2.75 -11.49 -4.77
CA GLN A 226 -3.41 -12.08 -5.94
C GLN A 226 -3.40 -11.04 -7.06
N CYS A 227 -2.83 -11.40 -8.20
CA CYS A 227 -2.94 -10.61 -9.42
C CYS A 227 -3.88 -11.31 -10.40
N VAL A 228 -4.68 -10.52 -11.10
CA VAL A 228 -5.49 -10.98 -12.23
C VAL A 228 -4.96 -10.29 -13.46
N THR A 229 -4.28 -11.04 -14.32
CA THR A 229 -3.81 -10.54 -15.62
C THR A 229 -4.81 -10.95 -16.70
N PHE A 230 -4.92 -10.11 -17.73
CA PHE A 230 -5.79 -10.33 -18.86
C PHE A 230 -4.95 -10.43 -20.14
N ALA A 231 -4.90 -11.62 -20.70
CA ALA A 231 -4.23 -11.89 -21.97
C ALA A 231 -5.20 -11.61 -23.12
N VAL A 232 -5.02 -10.48 -23.79
CA VAL A 232 -5.85 -10.04 -24.92
C VAL A 232 -5.65 -11.01 -26.09
N GLY A 233 -6.73 -11.44 -26.74
CA GLY A 233 -6.71 -12.38 -27.87
C GLY A 233 -6.54 -13.86 -27.50
N ALA A 234 -6.19 -14.16 -26.24
CA ALA A 234 -5.96 -15.52 -25.77
C ALA A 234 -7.25 -16.25 -25.29
N GLY A 235 -8.43 -15.76 -25.65
CA GLY A 235 -9.71 -16.40 -25.32
C GLY A 235 -10.10 -17.52 -26.29
N ASN A 236 -11.31 -18.04 -26.12
CA ASN A 236 -11.87 -19.17 -26.89
C ASN A 236 -10.99 -20.43 -26.82
N PHE A 237 -10.42 -20.72 -25.65
CA PHE A 237 -9.65 -21.93 -25.37
C PHE A 237 -10.50 -23.03 -24.72
N GLY A 238 -11.79 -22.77 -24.49
CA GLY A 238 -12.74 -23.76 -23.95
C GLY A 238 -12.69 -23.90 -22.43
N GLY A 239 -12.06 -22.94 -21.73
CA GLY A 239 -12.03 -22.89 -20.27
C GLY A 239 -13.34 -22.39 -19.64
N PRO A 240 -13.43 -22.41 -18.30
CA PRO A 240 -14.59 -21.91 -17.59
C PRO A 240 -14.75 -20.39 -17.78
N ARG A 241 -15.99 -19.91 -18.00
CA ARG A 241 -16.26 -18.47 -18.14
C ARG A 241 -16.28 -17.72 -16.80
N THR A 242 -16.62 -18.41 -15.74
CA THR A 242 -16.75 -17.90 -14.38
C THR A 242 -15.96 -18.75 -13.41
N GLY A 243 -15.48 -18.12 -12.34
CA GLY A 243 -14.62 -18.72 -11.34
C GLY A 243 -14.97 -18.28 -9.94
N ASN A 244 -14.38 -18.92 -8.94
CA ASN A 244 -14.59 -18.60 -7.52
C ASN A 244 -13.29 -18.34 -6.75
N LYS A 245 -12.14 -18.30 -7.43
CA LYS A 245 -10.84 -18.08 -6.78
C LYS A 245 -10.45 -16.60 -6.69
N ILE A 246 -11.06 -15.74 -7.50
CA ILE A 246 -10.82 -14.29 -7.49
C ILE A 246 -11.40 -13.67 -6.22
N VAL A 247 -10.58 -12.94 -5.47
CA VAL A 247 -11.05 -12.07 -4.37
C VAL A 247 -11.91 -10.95 -5.00
N PRO A 248 -13.19 -10.82 -4.62
CA PRO A 248 -14.11 -9.96 -5.35
C PRO A 248 -13.81 -8.48 -5.15
N CYS A 249 -13.95 -7.70 -6.23
CA CYS A 249 -14.12 -6.25 -6.12
C CYS A 249 -15.46 -5.93 -5.45
N VAL A 250 -15.54 -4.79 -4.77
CA VAL A 250 -16.75 -4.37 -4.06
C VAL A 250 -17.18 -3.00 -4.57
N PRO A 251 -18.43 -2.81 -5.04
CA PRO A 251 -18.89 -1.53 -5.51
C PRO A 251 -18.79 -0.46 -4.42
N LYS A 252 -18.56 0.79 -4.83
CA LYS A 252 -18.60 1.93 -3.91
C LYS A 252 -20.02 2.10 -3.35
N PRO A 253 -20.18 2.58 -2.11
CA PRO A 253 -21.48 2.94 -1.58
C PRO A 253 -22.22 3.97 -2.45
N ASP A 254 -23.54 3.82 -2.58
CA ASP A 254 -24.40 4.74 -3.34
C ASP A 254 -24.72 6.00 -2.51
N ARG A 255 -23.68 6.79 -2.26
CA ARG A 255 -23.73 8.08 -1.57
C ARG A 255 -22.51 8.92 -1.94
N LYS A 256 -22.49 10.19 -1.56
CA LYS A 256 -21.29 11.04 -1.72
C LYS A 256 -20.10 10.46 -0.93
N PRO A 257 -18.86 10.62 -1.41
CA PRO A 257 -17.66 10.23 -0.66
C PRO A 257 -17.61 10.96 0.67
N ASP A 258 -17.08 10.29 1.69
CA ASP A 258 -16.81 10.90 3.00
C ASP A 258 -15.60 11.83 2.94
N LEU A 259 -14.63 11.49 2.07
CA LEU A 259 -13.43 12.27 1.86
C LEU A 259 -12.97 12.11 0.42
N SER A 260 -12.52 13.21 -0.18
CA SER A 260 -11.86 13.23 -1.48
C SER A 260 -10.52 13.92 -1.34
N LEU A 261 -9.42 13.23 -1.67
CA LEU A 261 -8.07 13.80 -1.65
C LEU A 261 -7.48 13.77 -3.05
N SER A 262 -6.77 14.83 -3.43
CA SER A 262 -6.14 14.94 -4.73
C SER A 262 -4.62 14.88 -4.65
N TYR A 263 -4.01 14.29 -5.66
CA TYR A 263 -2.57 14.24 -5.85
C TYR A 263 -2.24 14.49 -7.32
N LYS A 264 -1.46 15.53 -7.60
CA LYS A 264 -0.94 15.80 -8.93
C LYS A 264 0.34 15.00 -9.15
N THR A 265 0.29 14.04 -10.07
CA THR A 265 1.47 13.26 -10.43
C THR A 265 2.49 14.16 -11.13
N THR A 266 3.78 13.83 -11.00
CA THR A 266 4.81 14.51 -11.80
C THR A 266 4.83 13.94 -13.23
N ILE A 267 5.38 14.68 -14.18
CA ILE A 267 5.61 14.16 -15.54
C ILE A 267 6.61 12.98 -15.54
N ASP A 268 7.48 12.91 -14.53
CA ASP A 268 8.48 11.87 -14.35
C ASP A 268 8.04 10.75 -13.38
N GLN A 269 6.76 10.71 -13.00
CA GLN A 269 6.27 9.79 -11.96
C GLN A 269 6.54 8.33 -12.32
N ALA A 270 6.31 7.96 -13.59
CA ALA A 270 6.59 6.61 -14.09
C ALA A 270 8.10 6.31 -14.13
N ALA A 271 8.92 7.32 -14.49
CA ALA A 271 10.37 7.18 -14.54
C ALA A 271 10.99 6.96 -13.15
N LEU A 272 10.39 7.54 -12.10
CA LEU A 272 10.77 7.29 -10.72
C LEU A 272 10.22 5.94 -10.21
N TYR A 273 8.92 5.67 -10.39
CA TYR A 273 8.27 4.47 -9.86
C TYR A 273 8.86 3.16 -10.42
N ARG A 274 9.25 3.13 -11.71
CA ARG A 274 9.87 1.94 -12.32
C ARG A 274 11.15 1.49 -11.63
N LEU A 275 11.84 2.39 -10.92
CA LEU A 275 13.04 2.05 -10.15
C LEU A 275 12.73 1.14 -8.95
N SER A 276 11.46 0.98 -8.59
CA SER A 276 11.00 0.01 -7.59
C SER A 276 10.81 -1.42 -8.13
N GLY A 277 10.96 -1.66 -9.45
CA GLY A 277 11.04 -3.02 -10.00
C GLY A 277 10.33 -3.24 -11.34
N ASP A 278 9.28 -2.50 -11.65
CA ASP A 278 8.55 -2.65 -12.92
C ASP A 278 9.20 -1.84 -14.05
N ILE A 279 10.13 -2.49 -14.75
CA ILE A 279 10.92 -1.89 -15.82
C ILE A 279 10.25 -1.94 -17.21
N ASN A 280 8.96 -2.30 -17.29
CA ASN A 280 8.25 -2.43 -18.58
C ASN A 280 8.38 -1.13 -19.43
N PRO A 281 8.86 -1.24 -20.69
CA PRO A 281 9.07 -0.08 -21.56
C PRO A 281 7.79 0.72 -21.88
N MET A 282 6.60 0.13 -21.74
CA MET A 282 5.31 0.81 -21.89
C MET A 282 5.14 2.05 -21.01
N HIS A 283 5.93 2.16 -19.94
CA HIS A 283 5.85 3.25 -18.98
C HIS A 283 6.90 4.35 -19.20
N ILE A 284 7.78 4.22 -20.20
CA ILE A 284 8.86 5.19 -20.43
C ILE A 284 9.23 5.41 -21.90
N ASP A 285 9.13 4.39 -22.75
CA ASP A 285 9.47 4.46 -24.16
C ASP A 285 8.23 4.81 -25.00
N PRO A 286 8.19 5.98 -25.67
CA PRO A 286 7.08 6.37 -26.53
C PRO A 286 6.82 5.40 -27.69
N ASN A 287 7.87 4.80 -28.27
CA ASN A 287 7.71 3.89 -29.40
C ASN A 287 7.02 2.60 -28.96
N PHE A 288 7.44 2.05 -27.82
CA PHE A 288 6.81 0.85 -27.25
C PHE A 288 5.36 1.11 -26.83
N SER A 289 5.11 2.29 -26.24
CA SER A 289 3.76 2.72 -25.85
C SER A 289 2.83 2.84 -27.07
N ALA A 290 3.32 3.39 -28.17
CA ALA A 290 2.58 3.52 -29.42
C ALA A 290 2.23 2.16 -30.03
N ILE A 291 3.16 1.19 -29.99
CA ILE A 291 2.90 -0.20 -30.43
C ILE A 291 1.77 -0.83 -29.60
N ALA A 292 1.72 -0.54 -28.30
CA ALA A 292 0.66 -0.99 -27.40
C ALA A 292 -0.66 -0.17 -27.52
N GLY A 293 -0.74 0.77 -28.45
CA GLY A 293 -1.94 1.57 -28.71
C GLY A 293 -2.11 2.82 -27.86
N TYR A 294 -1.06 3.31 -27.20
CA TYR A 294 -1.08 4.52 -26.39
C TYR A 294 -0.28 5.66 -27.04
N GLU A 295 -0.88 6.85 -27.13
CA GLU A 295 -0.20 8.03 -27.70
C GLU A 295 1.04 8.48 -26.91
N LYS A 296 1.06 8.19 -25.60
CA LYS A 296 2.13 8.55 -24.68
C LYS A 296 2.36 7.41 -23.68
N PRO A 297 3.57 7.31 -23.09
CA PRO A 297 3.79 6.41 -21.97
C PRO A 297 2.77 6.61 -20.86
N ILE A 298 2.21 5.51 -20.37
CA ILE A 298 1.19 5.51 -19.32
C ILE A 298 1.86 5.26 -17.97
N LEU A 299 1.27 5.79 -16.91
CA LEU A 299 1.68 5.51 -15.53
C LEU A 299 1.30 4.07 -15.16
N HIS A 300 2.15 3.39 -14.40
CA HIS A 300 1.85 2.05 -13.87
C HIS A 300 0.54 2.05 -13.07
N GLY A 301 -0.33 1.07 -13.31
CA GLY A 301 -1.55 0.89 -12.50
C GLY A 301 -1.24 0.72 -11.02
N LEU A 302 -0.16 -0.01 -10.70
CA LEU A 302 0.33 -0.19 -9.33
C LEU A 302 0.89 1.10 -8.69
N CYS A 303 1.40 2.06 -9.48
CA CYS A 303 1.75 3.39 -8.97
C CYS A 303 0.49 4.17 -8.57
N THR A 304 -0.53 4.17 -9.43
CA THR A 304 -1.84 4.78 -9.15
C THR A 304 -2.48 4.16 -7.90
N LEU A 305 -2.38 2.83 -7.74
CA LEU A 305 -2.82 2.13 -6.53
C LEU A 305 -2.00 2.55 -5.30
N GLY A 306 -0.68 2.63 -5.41
CA GLY A 306 0.20 3.06 -4.32
C GLY A 306 -0.11 4.47 -3.83
N ILE A 307 -0.36 5.42 -4.75
CA ILE A 307 -0.81 6.78 -4.43
C ILE A 307 -2.14 6.73 -3.68
N SER A 308 -3.09 5.90 -4.15
CA SER A 308 -4.41 5.78 -3.53
C SER A 308 -4.33 5.18 -2.12
N VAL A 309 -3.55 4.12 -1.93
CA VAL A 309 -3.31 3.50 -0.63
C VAL A 309 -2.60 4.46 0.32
N ARG A 310 -1.60 5.22 -0.14
CA ARG A 310 -0.93 6.25 0.67
C ARG A 310 -1.95 7.26 1.22
N LEU A 311 -2.82 7.80 0.37
CA LEU A 311 -3.82 8.78 0.78
C LEU A 311 -4.86 8.18 1.74
N VAL A 312 -5.30 6.93 1.51
CA VAL A 312 -6.20 6.22 2.44
C VAL A 312 -5.53 6.00 3.80
N MET A 313 -4.25 5.58 3.81
CA MET A 313 -3.49 5.37 5.05
C MET A 313 -3.26 6.67 5.81
N GLY A 314 -3.00 7.79 5.12
CA GLY A 314 -2.92 9.10 5.75
C GLY A 314 -4.25 9.52 6.38
N ALA A 315 -5.35 9.37 5.64
CA ALA A 315 -6.68 9.78 6.09
C ALA A 315 -7.24 8.95 7.26
N PHE A 316 -7.11 7.63 7.19
CA PHE A 316 -7.83 6.70 8.06
C PHE A 316 -6.94 5.85 8.98
N ALA A 317 -5.62 5.95 8.85
CA ALA A 317 -4.67 5.25 9.72
C ALA A 317 -3.52 6.14 10.26
N SER A 318 -3.46 7.44 9.95
CA SER A 318 -2.33 8.33 10.30
C SER A 318 -0.97 7.75 9.90
N TYR A 319 -0.95 7.07 8.75
CA TYR A 319 0.20 6.29 8.23
C TYR A 319 0.69 5.16 9.16
N ASP A 320 -0.11 4.72 10.14
CA ASP A 320 0.22 3.57 10.97
C ASP A 320 0.01 2.27 10.19
N ARG A 321 1.11 1.74 9.62
CA ARG A 321 1.12 0.51 8.83
C ARG A 321 0.61 -0.71 9.61
N LYS A 322 0.68 -0.73 10.94
CA LYS A 322 0.22 -1.86 11.76
C LYS A 322 -1.30 -2.03 11.67
N LEU A 323 -2.01 -0.95 11.34
CA LEU A 323 -3.46 -0.94 11.13
C LEU A 323 -3.86 -1.44 9.75
N PHE A 324 -2.96 -1.55 8.78
CA PHE A 324 -3.30 -2.12 7.48
C PHE A 324 -3.58 -3.62 7.60
N ARG A 325 -4.60 -4.11 6.88
CA ARG A 325 -4.87 -5.53 6.72
C ARG A 325 -4.83 -5.95 5.26
N ALA A 326 -5.61 -5.31 4.40
CA ALA A 326 -5.71 -5.72 3.00
C ALA A 326 -6.07 -4.56 2.06
N VAL A 327 -5.77 -4.71 0.78
CA VAL A 327 -6.27 -3.85 -0.31
C VAL A 327 -6.71 -4.71 -1.48
N LYS A 328 -7.83 -4.32 -2.13
CA LYS A 328 -8.29 -4.85 -3.42
C LYS A 328 -8.52 -3.67 -4.36
N ALA A 329 -8.17 -3.83 -5.63
CA ALA A 329 -8.44 -2.85 -6.67
C ALA A 329 -8.63 -3.49 -8.05
N ARG A 330 -9.43 -2.84 -8.90
CA ARG A 330 -9.52 -3.12 -10.34
C ARG A 330 -9.06 -1.91 -11.14
N PHE A 331 -8.16 -2.13 -12.09
CA PHE A 331 -7.71 -1.14 -13.05
C PHE A 331 -8.67 -1.10 -14.24
N THR A 332 -9.14 0.10 -14.60
CA THR A 332 -10.19 0.26 -15.61
C THR A 332 -9.85 1.27 -16.70
N LYS A 333 -9.02 2.26 -16.40
CA LYS A 333 -8.50 3.25 -17.36
C LYS A 333 -7.05 3.59 -17.03
N VAL A 334 -6.32 4.03 -18.05
CA VAL A 334 -4.93 4.44 -17.94
C VAL A 334 -4.82 5.86 -17.35
N VAL A 335 -3.68 6.13 -16.76
CA VAL A 335 -3.29 7.45 -16.25
C VAL A 335 -2.06 7.90 -17.02
N ILE A 336 -2.00 9.16 -17.43
CA ILE A 336 -0.81 9.76 -18.05
C ILE A 336 -0.01 10.50 -16.96
N PRO A 337 1.31 10.28 -16.83
CA PRO A 337 2.14 11.05 -15.91
C PRO A 337 1.96 12.58 -16.11
N GLY A 338 1.80 13.32 -15.01
CA GLY A 338 1.46 14.74 -14.99
C GLY A 338 -0.02 15.04 -14.72
N GLN A 339 -0.91 14.05 -14.88
CA GLN A 339 -2.33 14.18 -14.55
C GLN A 339 -2.59 14.19 -13.04
N THR A 340 -3.77 14.68 -12.67
CA THR A 340 -4.22 14.79 -11.30
C THR A 340 -5.15 13.64 -10.95
N LEU A 341 -4.79 12.90 -9.90
CA LEU A 341 -5.62 11.84 -9.34
C LEU A 341 -6.47 12.43 -8.20
N ARG A 342 -7.77 12.17 -8.20
CA ARG A 342 -8.66 12.37 -7.05
C ARG A 342 -9.08 11.01 -6.52
N VAL A 343 -8.81 10.76 -5.24
CA VAL A 343 -9.18 9.52 -4.56
C VAL A 343 -10.39 9.81 -3.68
N ASP A 344 -11.54 9.34 -4.13
CA ASP A 344 -12.80 9.42 -3.42
C ASP A 344 -12.91 8.22 -2.47
N MET A 345 -13.25 8.46 -1.21
CA MET A 345 -13.19 7.46 -0.13
C MET A 345 -14.52 7.40 0.63
N TRP A 346 -15.00 6.18 0.89
CA TRP A 346 -16.20 5.91 1.68
C TRP A 346 -15.88 4.93 2.79
N ARG A 347 -16.11 5.35 4.03
CA ARG A 347 -15.93 4.53 5.21
C ARG A 347 -17.17 3.67 5.46
N ASN A 348 -16.94 2.38 5.70
CA ASN A 348 -17.91 1.44 6.22
C ASN A 348 -17.24 0.61 7.33
N GLY A 349 -17.41 1.05 8.58
CA GLY A 349 -16.69 0.48 9.73
C GLY A 349 -15.17 0.65 9.57
N ASN A 350 -14.47 -0.48 9.45
CA ASN A 350 -13.03 -0.54 9.24
C ASN A 350 -12.62 -0.75 7.77
N ARG A 351 -13.58 -0.88 6.85
CA ARG A 351 -13.34 -0.92 5.42
C ARG A 351 -13.47 0.48 4.83
N ILE A 352 -12.46 0.92 4.10
CA ILE A 352 -12.48 2.15 3.31
C ILE A 352 -12.62 1.76 1.84
N HIS A 353 -13.81 1.92 1.28
CA HIS A 353 -14.00 1.81 -0.16
C HIS A 353 -13.36 3.03 -0.82
N PHE A 354 -12.78 2.87 -2.00
CA PHE A 354 -12.27 4.01 -2.75
C PHE A 354 -12.41 3.84 -4.25
N GLU A 355 -12.40 4.99 -4.94
CA GLU A 355 -12.37 5.12 -6.39
C GLU A 355 -11.34 6.19 -6.73
N THR A 356 -10.53 5.94 -7.77
CA THR A 356 -9.49 6.89 -8.19
C THR A 356 -9.85 7.45 -9.56
N ILE A 357 -10.11 8.76 -9.59
CA ILE A 357 -10.57 9.51 -10.76
C ILE A 357 -9.42 10.34 -11.32
N VAL A 358 -9.23 10.33 -12.63
CA VAL A 358 -8.37 11.28 -13.34
C VAL A 358 -9.16 12.57 -13.54
N VAL A 359 -8.75 13.65 -12.87
CA VAL A 359 -9.53 14.90 -12.79
C VAL A 359 -9.72 15.53 -14.17
N GLU A 360 -8.69 15.51 -15.01
CA GLU A 360 -8.66 16.18 -16.30
C GLU A 360 -9.70 15.63 -17.29
N ASN A 361 -10.07 14.36 -17.19
CA ASN A 361 -11.02 13.71 -18.11
C ASN A 361 -12.23 13.07 -17.41
N GLY A 362 -12.29 13.13 -16.07
CA GLY A 362 -13.38 12.58 -15.26
C GLY A 362 -13.47 11.05 -15.24
N THR A 363 -12.50 10.33 -15.79
CA THR A 363 -12.55 8.86 -15.88
C THR A 363 -12.05 8.19 -14.62
N ALA A 364 -12.67 7.08 -14.23
CA ALA A 364 -12.17 6.24 -13.14
C ALA A 364 -11.02 5.36 -13.62
N ALA A 365 -9.83 5.55 -13.06
CA ALA A 365 -8.68 4.70 -13.27
C ALA A 365 -8.77 3.43 -12.42
N ILE A 366 -9.18 3.55 -11.16
CA ILE A 366 -9.37 2.44 -10.22
C ILE A 366 -10.81 2.41 -9.74
N THR A 367 -11.45 1.24 -9.83
CA THR A 367 -12.84 1.01 -9.37
C THR A 367 -12.94 -0.24 -8.51
N GLY A 368 -14.09 -0.41 -7.85
CA GLY A 368 -14.39 -1.62 -7.08
C GLY A 368 -13.43 -1.89 -5.92
N ALA A 369 -12.73 -0.84 -5.46
CA ALA A 369 -11.55 -0.95 -4.63
C ALA A 369 -11.88 -0.68 -3.16
N TYR A 370 -11.09 -1.28 -2.28
CA TYR A 370 -11.18 -1.05 -0.85
C TYR A 370 -9.84 -1.31 -0.15
N VAL A 371 -9.67 -0.68 1.01
CA VAL A 371 -8.66 -1.01 2.01
C VAL A 371 -9.38 -1.48 3.27
N ASP A 372 -8.98 -2.65 3.78
CA ASP A 372 -9.36 -3.10 5.11
C ASP A 372 -8.32 -2.67 6.14
N LEU A 373 -8.79 -2.02 7.19
CA LEU A 373 -7.99 -1.64 8.34
C LEU A 373 -8.36 -2.52 9.55
N LYS A 374 -7.43 -2.70 10.48
CA LYS A 374 -7.66 -3.36 11.77
C LYS A 374 -8.41 -2.44 12.72
N ALA A 375 -8.13 -1.14 12.65
CA ALA A 375 -8.86 -0.08 13.33
C ALA A 375 -8.69 1.24 12.56
N ILE A 376 -9.60 2.18 12.80
CA ILE A 376 -9.53 3.52 12.22
C ILE A 376 -8.80 4.46 13.17
N LYS A 377 -7.79 5.17 12.65
CA LYS A 377 -7.07 6.24 13.33
C LYS A 377 -7.10 7.46 12.41
N THR A 378 -7.98 8.41 12.72
CA THR A 378 -8.20 9.57 11.85
C THR A 378 -7.11 10.64 12.06
N GLY A 379 -6.30 10.89 11.02
CA GLY A 379 -5.38 12.05 10.91
C GLY A 379 -6.02 13.28 10.24
N ILE A 380 -7.35 13.30 10.14
CA ILE A 380 -8.16 14.13 9.23
C ILE A 380 -7.81 15.63 9.23
N MET A 381 -7.38 16.18 10.36
CA MET A 381 -7.25 17.64 10.50
C MET A 381 -6.11 18.22 9.65
N GLN A 382 -4.94 17.57 9.57
CA GLN A 382 -3.78 18.15 8.87
C GLN A 382 -3.92 18.12 7.34
N ASN A 383 -4.47 17.04 6.78
CA ASN A 383 -4.65 16.92 5.33
C ASN A 383 -5.79 17.82 4.80
N LYS A 384 -6.85 18.05 5.59
CA LYS A 384 -7.89 19.03 5.23
C LYS A 384 -7.33 20.46 5.25
N LEU A 385 -6.47 20.80 6.22
CA LEU A 385 -5.83 22.13 6.34
C LEU A 385 -4.98 22.50 5.13
N ALA A 386 -4.34 21.52 4.48
CA ALA A 386 -3.48 21.76 3.30
C ALA A 386 -4.26 22.01 2.00
N ALA A 387 -5.54 21.61 1.93
CA ALA A 387 -6.37 21.71 0.72
C ALA A 387 -7.35 22.91 0.74
N SER A 388 -7.51 23.59 1.87
CA SER A 388 -8.51 24.64 2.07
C SER A 388 -7.97 26.06 1.88
N THR A 389 -8.73 26.94 1.22
CA THR A 389 -8.41 28.37 1.04
C THR A 389 -8.41 29.18 2.35
N LEU A 390 -9.25 28.76 3.30
CA LEU A 390 -9.24 29.19 4.71
C LEU A 390 -9.00 27.96 5.59
N LYS A 391 -8.02 28.01 6.47
CA LYS A 391 -7.63 26.87 7.31
C LYS A 391 -8.77 26.43 8.24
N SER A 392 -9.60 27.36 8.66
CA SER A 392 -10.80 27.10 9.48
C SER A 392 -11.85 26.24 8.75
N ASP A 393 -11.92 26.24 7.41
CA ASP A 393 -12.88 25.41 6.67
C ASP A 393 -12.65 23.92 6.94
N ALA A 394 -11.38 23.50 6.90
CA ALA A 394 -10.95 22.15 7.25
C ALA A 394 -11.36 21.76 8.68
N VAL A 395 -11.28 22.72 9.60
CA VAL A 395 -11.67 22.53 11.00
C VAL A 395 -13.18 22.37 11.12
N PHE A 396 -13.99 23.20 10.46
CA PHE A 396 -15.46 23.07 10.49
C PHE A 396 -15.94 21.78 9.84
N GLU A 397 -15.34 21.37 8.73
CA GLU A 397 -15.64 20.08 8.12
C GLU A 397 -15.30 18.91 9.07
N TYR A 398 -14.15 18.95 9.73
CA TYR A 398 -13.78 17.96 10.74
C TYR A 398 -14.79 17.92 11.90
N ILE A 399 -15.17 19.08 12.45
CA ILE A 399 -16.16 19.14 13.53
C ILE A 399 -17.50 18.60 13.03
N ASN A 400 -17.92 18.92 11.80
CA ASN A 400 -19.16 18.40 11.21
C ASN A 400 -19.13 16.86 11.13
N ASP A 401 -18.00 16.27 10.72
CA ASP A 401 -17.83 14.82 10.73
C ASP A 401 -17.92 14.24 12.15
N GLN A 402 -17.27 14.86 13.14
CA GLN A 402 -17.35 14.40 14.53
C GLN A 402 -18.77 14.49 15.10
N VAL A 403 -19.50 15.56 14.78
CA VAL A 403 -20.90 15.75 15.18
C VAL A 403 -21.80 14.67 14.58
N LYS A 404 -21.56 14.26 13.32
CA LYS A 404 -22.29 13.15 12.69
C LYS A 404 -21.96 11.80 13.32
N VAL A 405 -20.71 11.59 13.74
CA VAL A 405 -20.27 10.33 14.38
C VAL A 405 -20.77 10.23 15.82
N GLN A 406 -20.82 11.34 16.56
CA GLN A 406 -21.22 11.39 17.97
C GLN A 406 -22.31 12.45 18.22
N PRO A 407 -23.53 12.27 17.65
CA PRO A 407 -24.58 13.28 17.73
C PRO A 407 -25.04 13.56 19.16
N ASP A 408 -25.04 12.57 20.04
CA ASP A 408 -25.46 12.74 21.44
C ASP A 408 -24.48 13.62 22.23
N LYS A 409 -23.18 13.50 21.94
CA LYS A 409 -22.15 14.34 22.54
C LYS A 409 -22.29 15.79 22.07
N ALA A 410 -22.61 16.01 20.78
CA ALA A 410 -22.93 17.34 20.26
C ALA A 410 -24.17 17.91 20.96
N LYS A 411 -25.26 17.14 21.01
CA LYS A 411 -26.53 17.53 21.64
C LYS A 411 -26.42 17.84 23.13
N SER A 412 -25.48 17.22 23.86
CA SER A 412 -25.25 17.54 25.27
C SER A 412 -24.78 18.98 25.53
N VAL A 413 -24.25 19.68 24.51
CA VAL A 413 -23.89 21.10 24.63
C VAL A 413 -25.13 21.98 24.58
N ASN A 414 -26.19 21.54 23.91
CA ASN A 414 -27.51 22.17 23.85
C ASN A 414 -27.44 23.67 23.49
N GLY A 415 -26.76 23.99 22.39
CA GLY A 415 -26.48 25.38 21.99
C GLY A 415 -26.36 25.57 20.49
N ILE A 416 -26.74 26.76 20.03
CA ILE A 416 -26.49 27.22 18.66
C ILE A 416 -25.40 28.28 18.71
N PHE A 417 -24.31 28.06 17.98
CA PHE A 417 -23.18 28.98 17.89
C PHE A 417 -23.08 29.58 16.50
N LEU A 418 -22.84 30.88 16.42
CA LEU A 418 -22.40 31.54 15.20
C LEU A 418 -20.91 31.83 15.32
N VAL A 419 -20.10 31.30 14.42
CA VAL A 419 -18.66 31.54 14.38
C VAL A 419 -18.33 32.39 13.16
N LYS A 420 -17.78 33.57 13.40
CA LYS A 420 -17.36 34.52 12.37
C LYS A 420 -15.84 34.45 12.25
N ILE A 421 -15.37 33.96 11.11
CA ILE A 421 -13.95 33.85 10.80
C ILE A 421 -13.47 35.15 10.18
N THR A 422 -12.38 35.70 10.72
CA THR A 422 -11.74 36.89 10.19
C THR A 422 -10.41 36.59 9.51
N LYS A 423 -10.07 37.37 8.48
CA LYS A 423 -8.76 37.42 7.85
C LYS A 423 -8.43 38.87 7.60
N ASP A 424 -7.22 39.29 7.99
CA ASP A 424 -6.77 40.69 7.92
C ASP A 424 -7.73 41.68 8.63
N GLY A 425 -8.42 41.22 9.68
CA GLY A 425 -9.36 42.02 10.47
C GLY A 425 -10.80 42.04 9.96
N GLU A 426 -11.05 41.60 8.73
CA GLU A 426 -12.38 41.57 8.11
C GLU A 426 -13.04 40.20 8.27
N ILE A 427 -14.37 40.17 8.42
CA ILE A 427 -15.13 38.91 8.43
C ILE A 427 -15.18 38.37 7.01
N VAL A 428 -14.51 37.24 6.79
CA VAL A 428 -14.45 36.58 5.47
C VAL A 428 -15.41 35.41 5.35
N LYS A 429 -15.84 34.84 6.49
CA LYS A 429 -16.75 33.69 6.48
C LYS A 429 -17.52 33.55 7.78
N GLU A 430 -18.71 32.97 7.70
CA GLU A 430 -19.55 32.67 8.86
C GLU A 430 -19.96 31.19 8.85
N TRP A 431 -20.04 30.59 10.03
CA TRP A 431 -20.45 29.21 10.25
C TRP A 431 -21.47 29.13 11.37
N THR A 432 -22.55 28.39 11.17
CA THR A 432 -23.51 28.07 12.22
C THR A 432 -23.29 26.64 12.70
N MET A 433 -23.12 26.47 14.01
CA MET A 433 -23.07 25.18 14.70
C MET A 433 -24.35 25.03 15.52
N ASP A 434 -25.40 24.44 14.94
CA ASP A 434 -26.61 24.07 15.67
C ASP A 434 -26.40 22.69 16.31
N LEU A 435 -25.87 22.72 17.53
CA LEU A 435 -25.60 21.50 18.28
C LEU A 435 -26.88 20.89 18.87
N LYS A 436 -28.04 21.57 18.82
CA LYS A 436 -29.32 20.97 19.22
C LYS A 436 -29.80 19.95 18.19
N SER A 437 -29.64 20.28 16.91
CA SER A 437 -29.94 19.36 15.79
C SER A 437 -28.74 18.52 15.35
N ALA A 438 -27.57 18.72 15.96
CA ALA A 438 -26.30 18.12 15.55
C ALA A 438 -25.99 18.43 14.07
N SER A 439 -26.12 19.71 13.69
CA SER A 439 -25.81 20.20 12.34
C SER A 439 -24.83 21.36 12.36
N ILE A 440 -23.93 21.37 11.37
CA ILE A 440 -22.97 22.45 11.15
C ILE A 440 -23.03 22.81 9.66
N TYR A 441 -23.16 24.10 9.36
CA TYR A 441 -23.27 24.60 8.00
C TYR A 441 -22.73 26.03 7.87
N GLU A 442 -22.42 26.42 6.63
CA GLU A 442 -21.92 27.76 6.29
C GLU A 442 -23.05 28.80 6.30
N GLY A 443 -22.74 29.99 6.81
CA GLY A 443 -23.61 31.15 6.89
C GLY A 443 -24.28 31.33 8.26
N ALA A 444 -24.80 32.54 8.53
CA ALA A 444 -25.70 32.79 9.64
C ALA A 444 -27.07 32.18 9.34
N GLY A 445 -27.45 31.12 10.07
CA GLY A 445 -28.74 30.43 9.87
C GLY A 445 -29.92 31.40 9.84
N LYS A 446 -30.65 31.43 8.71
CA LYS A 446 -31.77 32.36 8.50
C LYS A 446 -32.92 32.18 9.49
N ASP A 447 -33.11 30.97 10.00
CA ASP A 447 -34.23 30.59 10.87
C ASP A 447 -33.79 30.18 12.29
N VAL A 448 -32.52 30.40 12.65
CA VAL A 448 -31.95 29.91 13.92
C VAL A 448 -31.19 31.03 14.63
N LYS A 449 -31.68 31.45 15.80
CA LYS A 449 -31.04 32.50 16.60
C LYS A 449 -29.85 31.94 17.38
N PRO A 450 -28.61 32.42 17.17
CA PRO A 450 -27.46 31.93 17.91
C PRO A 450 -27.55 32.30 19.40
N ASN A 451 -27.24 31.34 20.26
CA ASN A 451 -27.09 31.57 21.69
C ASN A 451 -25.77 32.30 22.00
N THR A 452 -24.73 32.02 21.21
CA THR A 452 -23.38 32.52 21.39
C THR A 452 -22.78 32.83 20.04
N THR A 453 -22.14 33.99 19.91
CA THR A 453 -21.37 34.35 18.70
C THR A 453 -19.90 34.47 19.05
N LEU A 454 -19.06 33.82 18.26
CA LEU A 454 -17.60 33.84 18.34
C LEU A 454 -17.04 34.62 17.16
N VAL A 455 -16.07 35.50 17.40
CA VAL A 455 -15.30 36.17 16.34
C VAL A 455 -13.83 35.89 16.57
N VAL A 456 -13.15 35.32 15.57
CA VAL A 456 -11.79 34.80 15.71
C VAL A 456 -11.11 34.75 14.33
N SER A 457 -9.80 34.95 14.29
CA SER A 457 -9.03 34.86 13.04
C SER A 457 -8.96 33.42 12.52
N ASP A 458 -8.74 33.26 11.22
CA ASP A 458 -8.56 31.95 10.59
C ASP A 458 -7.46 31.12 11.30
N ASP A 459 -6.32 31.76 11.58
CA ASP A 459 -5.19 31.12 12.26
C ASP A 459 -5.47 30.80 13.74
N ASP A 460 -6.00 31.77 14.50
CA ASP A 460 -6.29 31.55 15.93
C ASP A 460 -7.38 30.48 16.11
N PHE A 461 -8.35 30.38 15.20
CA PHE A 461 -9.37 29.33 15.25
C PHE A 461 -8.77 27.93 15.10
N VAL A 462 -7.80 27.78 14.18
CA VAL A 462 -7.05 26.53 14.03
C VAL A 462 -6.28 26.23 15.31
N GLU A 463 -5.55 27.22 15.86
CA GLU A 463 -4.80 27.02 17.10
C GLU A 463 -5.69 26.63 18.29
N LEU A 464 -6.90 27.18 18.37
CA LEU A 464 -7.90 26.80 19.38
C LEU A 464 -8.37 25.35 19.19
N ALA A 465 -8.66 24.95 17.95
CA ALA A 465 -9.19 23.63 17.65
C ALA A 465 -8.14 22.51 17.82
N VAL A 466 -6.87 22.78 17.50
CA VAL A 466 -5.75 21.85 17.77
C VAL A 466 -5.23 21.94 19.20
N GLY A 467 -5.78 22.84 20.02
CA GLY A 467 -5.44 22.99 21.44
C GLY A 467 -4.10 23.69 21.73
N LYS A 468 -3.47 24.33 20.74
CA LYS A 468 -2.25 25.15 20.91
C LYS A 468 -2.55 26.49 21.57
N LEU A 469 -3.69 27.09 21.24
CA LEU A 469 -4.17 28.32 21.86
C LEU A 469 -5.22 27.98 22.91
N ASN A 470 -5.04 28.47 24.14
CA ASN A 470 -6.03 28.32 25.19
C ASN A 470 -7.20 29.31 24.97
N PRO A 471 -8.47 28.87 25.00
CA PRO A 471 -9.63 29.75 24.76
C PRO A 471 -9.77 30.93 25.74
N GLN A 472 -9.43 30.75 27.02
CA GLN A 472 -9.50 31.82 28.02
C GLN A 472 -8.41 32.87 27.74
N GLN A 473 -7.20 32.42 27.41
CA GLN A 473 -6.11 33.31 27.01
C GLN A 473 -6.42 34.06 25.72
N ALA A 474 -7.00 33.39 24.72
CA ALA A 474 -7.44 34.02 23.47
C ALA A 474 -8.47 35.12 23.74
N PHE A 475 -9.43 34.87 24.63
CA PHE A 475 -10.42 35.86 25.03
C PHE A 475 -9.80 37.06 25.75
N MET A 476 -8.97 36.81 26.77
CA MET A 476 -8.30 37.89 27.53
C MET A 476 -7.37 38.74 26.66
N LYS A 477 -6.73 38.15 25.64
CA LYS A 477 -5.86 38.85 24.69
C LYS A 477 -6.62 39.49 23.52
N GLY A 478 -7.94 39.40 23.48
CA GLY A 478 -8.79 39.95 22.41
C GLY A 478 -8.72 39.20 21.07
N LYS A 479 -8.04 38.05 21.01
CA LYS A 479 -7.95 37.16 19.82
C LYS A 479 -9.25 36.39 19.56
N LEU A 480 -10.01 36.10 20.62
CA LEU A 480 -11.34 35.50 20.56
C LEU A 480 -12.33 36.47 21.17
N LYS A 481 -13.30 36.96 20.41
CA LYS A 481 -14.41 37.75 20.95
C LYS A 481 -15.62 36.84 21.12
N VAL A 482 -16.27 36.90 22.28
CA VAL A 482 -17.46 36.11 22.59
C VAL A 482 -18.59 37.07 22.95
N THR A 483 -19.74 36.91 22.30
CA THR A 483 -20.99 37.63 22.64
C THR A 483 -22.14 36.64 22.82
N GLY A 484 -23.15 37.00 23.62
CA GLY A 484 -24.23 36.08 24.00
C GLY A 484 -23.90 35.24 25.23
N ASN A 485 -24.25 33.96 25.23
CA ASN A 485 -24.10 33.07 26.38
C ASN A 485 -22.65 32.58 26.55
N ILE A 486 -21.90 33.22 27.44
CA ILE A 486 -20.48 32.94 27.69
C ILE A 486 -20.28 31.54 28.32
N MET A 487 -21.18 31.09 29.20
CA MET A 487 -21.07 29.74 29.79
C MET A 487 -21.21 28.65 28.73
N LEU A 488 -22.05 28.89 27.72
CA LEU A 488 -22.21 27.98 26.59
C LEU A 488 -20.94 27.91 25.73
N ALA A 489 -20.23 29.03 25.57
CA ALA A 489 -18.92 29.08 24.91
C ALA A 489 -17.89 28.17 25.57
N GLN A 490 -17.90 28.08 26.91
CA GLN A 490 -16.99 27.20 27.66
C GLN A 490 -17.30 25.71 27.42
N LYS A 491 -18.57 25.35 27.25
CA LYS A 491 -19.00 23.98 26.91
C LYS A 491 -18.62 23.55 25.49
N LEU A 492 -18.33 24.51 24.60
CA LEU A 492 -17.92 24.22 23.23
C LEU A 492 -16.48 23.69 23.14
N GLY A 493 -15.59 24.11 24.06
CA GLY A 493 -14.17 23.76 24.04
C GLY A 493 -13.87 22.25 23.92
N PRO A 494 -14.50 21.38 24.71
CA PRO A 494 -14.35 19.92 24.59
C PRO A 494 -14.79 19.31 23.25
N LEU A 495 -15.69 19.97 22.51
CA LEU A 495 -16.09 19.56 21.14
C LEU A 495 -15.11 20.07 20.07
N LEU A 496 -14.47 21.22 20.30
CA LEU A 496 -13.49 21.80 19.37
C LEU A 496 -12.14 21.09 19.43
N LYS A 497 -11.77 20.52 20.58
CA LYS A 497 -10.54 19.76 20.72
C LYS A 497 -10.64 18.47 19.91
N ALA A 498 -9.86 18.38 18.82
CA ALA A 498 -9.48 17.10 18.25
C ALA A 498 -8.89 16.24 19.39
N ALA A 499 -9.30 14.97 19.47
CA ALA A 499 -8.92 14.08 20.57
C ALA A 499 -7.39 14.18 20.85
N PRO A 500 -6.97 14.26 22.12
CA PRO A 500 -5.64 14.72 22.45
C PRO A 500 -4.55 13.69 22.10
N LYS A 501 -3.44 14.22 21.59
CA LYS A 501 -2.08 13.67 21.41
C LYS A 501 -1.78 13.06 20.03
N LEU A 502 -1.13 13.91 19.21
CA LEU A 502 -0.07 13.52 18.28
C LEU A 502 1.08 12.86 19.05
#